data_AF-A0A7X0R446-F1
#
_entry.id   AF-A0A7X0R446-F1
#
_cell.length_a   1.000
_cell.length_b   1.000
_cell.length_c   1.000
_cell.angle_alpha   90.00
_cell.angle_beta   90.00
_cell.angle_gamma   90.00
#
_symmetry.space_group_name_H-M   'P 1'
#
loop_
_entity.id
_entity.type
_entity.pdbx_description
1 polymer ?
#
loop_
_entity_poly.entity_id
_entity_poly.type
_entity_poly.pdbx_seq_one_letter_code
_entity_poly.pdbx_strand_id
1 'polypeptide(L)'
;MKLTAVRPTEQWLIPLLVMSLYLLAGGFLLGEYLLWDSQWLLALVLVPFVAQVQPQKALSSSLLIATIVLAIVATTLQNSTLYFFAFVAALWCGAQLIVGRISIYPVLLLAVASPIFKYIANIISFPLRMELTTWAVCILNTMEKQAEAAGNIILVNGEEFSVDPACAGLSMLSLALILAVFILAHLQKTYQRKFPLWFIGLMLGFMLFLNLVSNLLRILLLVWFKILPGNPLHDVIGLLCLLAYALVPFYFTAKRLQQYLSETTTNAARKSTVSLRGSLLLNYLLLLLMTGIGLTVKRDKPEMVLEQTMPQLNGFQVATLGNGVTKYSNENVLVYLKPVQAFYSTEHHPLICWEGSGYKFRHVQQRQVGNYTVYVGELQKGNDTLYTAWWMDNGQHKTIDQWDWRTRMLKGEAKFRLVNVTVAQKKELPEAIVTVIESQNNYSHASTMQ
;
A
#
# COMPACT_ATOMS: atom_id res chain seq x y z
N MET A 1 38.55 -31.64 2.84
CA MET A 1 38.14 -32.12 1.49
C MET A 1 37.82 -30.91 0.62
N LYS A 2 38.75 -30.48 -0.23
CA LYS A 2 38.55 -29.34 -1.15
C LYS A 2 37.58 -29.79 -2.26
N LEU A 3 36.41 -29.16 -2.34
CA LEU A 3 35.42 -29.36 -3.41
C LEU A 3 35.92 -28.71 -4.71
N THR A 4 37.04 -29.17 -5.25
CA THR A 4 37.65 -28.65 -6.49
C THR A 4 37.16 -29.37 -7.75
N ALA A 5 36.14 -30.22 -7.65
CA ALA A 5 35.64 -31.01 -8.79
C ALA A 5 34.11 -30.97 -8.92
N VAL A 6 33.47 -29.84 -8.60
CA VAL A 6 32.06 -29.63 -8.94
C VAL A 6 31.98 -29.19 -10.40
N ARG A 7 31.27 -29.96 -11.24
CA ARG A 7 31.15 -29.66 -12.68
C ARG A 7 30.50 -28.28 -12.87
N PRO A 8 30.80 -27.54 -13.95
CA PRO A 8 30.22 -26.21 -14.20
C PRO A 8 28.69 -26.19 -14.17
N THR A 9 28.06 -27.30 -14.58
CA THR A 9 26.60 -27.51 -14.54
C THR A 9 26.05 -27.62 -13.12
N GLU A 10 26.77 -28.30 -12.22
CA GLU A 10 26.40 -28.46 -10.80
C GLU A 10 26.51 -27.13 -10.03
N GLN A 11 27.34 -26.19 -10.49
CA GLN A 11 27.48 -24.87 -9.86
C GLN A 11 26.22 -24.01 -9.99
N TRP A 12 25.38 -24.23 -11.01
CA TRP A 12 24.13 -23.51 -11.21
C TRP A 12 22.92 -24.21 -10.59
N LEU A 13 22.95 -25.56 -10.55
CA LEU A 13 21.88 -26.37 -9.97
C LEU A 13 21.67 -26.08 -8.48
N ILE A 14 22.76 -25.91 -7.73
CA ILE A 14 22.69 -25.63 -6.28
C ILE A 14 21.97 -24.31 -5.97
N PRO A 15 22.39 -23.14 -6.52
CA PRO A 15 21.65 -21.90 -6.33
C PRO A 15 20.20 -22.00 -6.79
N LEU A 16 19.94 -22.65 -7.93
CA LEU A 16 18.57 -22.82 -8.44
C LEU A 16 17.71 -23.61 -7.45
N LEU A 17 18.23 -24.72 -6.90
CA LEU A 17 17.51 -25.52 -5.90
C LEU A 17 17.24 -24.73 -4.62
N VAL A 18 18.23 -24.02 -4.08
CA VAL A 18 18.04 -23.21 -2.86
C VAL A 18 17.01 -22.11 -3.10
N MET A 19 17.10 -21.39 -4.22
CA MET A 19 16.14 -20.34 -4.56
C MET A 19 14.73 -20.90 -4.76
N SER A 20 14.59 -22.06 -5.42
CA SER A 20 13.31 -22.75 -5.56
C SER A 20 12.70 -23.13 -4.21
N LEU A 21 13.50 -23.58 -3.24
CA LEU A 21 13.01 -23.88 -1.88
C LEU A 21 12.48 -22.63 -1.18
N TYR A 22 13.15 -21.48 -1.29
CA TYR A 22 12.61 -20.21 -0.80
C TYR A 22 11.31 -19.83 -1.52
N LEU A 23 11.24 -19.97 -2.85
CA LEU A 23 10.01 -19.64 -3.58
C LEU A 23 8.84 -20.54 -3.19
N LEU A 24 9.09 -21.84 -2.98
CA LEU A 24 8.08 -22.79 -2.49
C LEU A 24 7.62 -22.46 -1.06
N ALA A 25 8.56 -22.21 -0.14
CA ALA A 25 8.24 -21.83 1.23
C ALA A 25 7.47 -20.51 1.27
N GLY A 26 7.91 -19.51 0.51
CA GLY A 26 7.24 -18.23 0.39
C GLY A 26 5.84 -18.36 -0.20
N GLY A 27 5.67 -19.12 -1.28
CA GLY A 27 4.36 -19.36 -1.89
C GLY A 27 3.38 -20.05 -0.95
N PHE A 28 3.85 -21.00 -0.15
CA PHE A 28 3.01 -21.70 0.84
C PHE A 28 2.65 -20.83 2.05
N LEU A 29 3.64 -20.14 2.63
CA LEU A 29 3.49 -19.39 3.88
C LEU A 29 2.86 -18.01 3.67
N LEU A 30 3.11 -17.38 2.52
CA LEU A 30 2.57 -16.06 2.16
C LEU A 30 1.44 -16.14 1.15
N GLY A 31 0.94 -17.33 0.80
CA GLY A 31 -0.05 -17.52 -0.27
C GLY A 31 -1.35 -16.72 -0.08
N GLU A 32 -1.82 -16.57 1.16
CA GLU A 32 -3.00 -15.77 1.52
C GLU A 32 -2.70 -14.27 1.62
N TYR A 33 -1.43 -13.90 1.85
CA TYR A 33 -1.02 -12.51 1.97
C TYR A 33 -0.75 -11.88 0.59
N LEU A 34 -0.12 -12.62 -0.31
CA LEU A 34 0.25 -12.13 -1.64
C LEU A 34 -0.98 -11.96 -2.52
N LEU A 35 -1.13 -10.77 -3.08
CA LEU A 35 -2.14 -10.49 -4.09
C LEU A 35 -1.58 -11.00 -5.42
N TRP A 36 -2.17 -12.06 -5.97
CA TRP A 36 -1.81 -12.61 -7.30
C TRP A 36 -2.36 -11.73 -8.44
N ASP A 37 -2.18 -10.41 -8.32
CA ASP A 37 -2.60 -9.44 -9.32
C ASP A 37 -1.53 -9.26 -10.41
N SER A 38 -1.92 -8.55 -11.47
CA SER A 38 -1.05 -8.33 -12.62
C SER A 38 0.24 -7.57 -12.27
N GLN A 39 0.23 -6.76 -11.21
CA GLN A 39 1.39 -5.97 -10.79
C GLN A 39 2.42 -6.86 -10.10
N TRP A 40 1.96 -7.75 -9.23
CA TRP A 40 2.80 -8.77 -8.61
C TRP A 40 3.42 -9.69 -9.66
N LEU A 41 2.62 -10.17 -10.62
CA LEU A 41 3.11 -11.02 -11.71
C LEU A 41 4.13 -10.29 -12.59
N LEU A 42 3.84 -9.05 -12.99
CA LEU A 42 4.77 -8.22 -13.75
C LEU A 42 6.09 -8.04 -12.99
N ALA A 43 6.02 -7.79 -11.69
CA ALA A 43 7.18 -7.64 -10.86
C ALA A 43 8.04 -8.93 -10.86
N LEU A 44 7.43 -10.09 -10.61
CA LEU A 44 8.14 -11.37 -10.65
C LEU A 44 8.84 -11.61 -12.00
N VAL A 45 8.18 -11.28 -13.11
CA VAL A 45 8.77 -11.40 -14.46
C VAL A 45 9.96 -10.44 -14.65
N LEU A 46 9.92 -9.25 -14.06
CA LEU A 46 10.97 -8.24 -14.21
C LEU A 46 12.19 -8.46 -13.29
N VAL A 47 12.04 -9.18 -12.17
CA VAL A 47 13.15 -9.50 -11.24
C VAL A 47 14.44 -9.98 -11.95
N PRO A 48 14.42 -10.99 -12.84
CA PRO A 48 15.63 -11.46 -13.51
C PRO A 48 16.28 -10.39 -14.41
N PHE A 49 15.49 -9.46 -14.96
CA PHE A 49 16.01 -8.40 -15.84
C PHE A 49 16.66 -7.25 -15.06
N VAL A 50 16.19 -6.99 -13.84
CA VAL A 50 16.73 -5.93 -12.96
C VAL A 50 17.81 -6.44 -12.00
N ALA A 51 17.94 -7.76 -11.83
CA ALA A 51 18.97 -8.37 -11.01
C ALA A 51 20.36 -8.22 -11.66
N GLN A 52 21.21 -7.39 -11.05
CA GLN A 52 22.61 -7.27 -11.44
C GLN A 52 23.48 -7.95 -10.40
N VAL A 53 24.21 -8.98 -10.83
CA VAL A 53 25.07 -9.79 -9.97
C VAL A 53 26.51 -9.32 -10.10
N GLN A 54 27.13 -9.01 -8.97
CA GLN A 54 28.58 -8.90 -8.84
C GLN A 54 29.10 -10.20 -8.23
N PRO A 55 30.10 -10.86 -8.83
CA PRO A 55 30.60 -12.17 -8.39
C PRO A 55 31.27 -12.15 -7.01
N GLN A 56 31.36 -10.99 -6.37
CA GLN A 56 31.85 -10.84 -5.01
C GLN A 56 30.87 -11.46 -4.00
N LYS A 57 31.20 -12.67 -3.54
CA LYS A 57 30.49 -13.33 -2.44
C LYS A 57 30.97 -12.76 -1.11
N ALA A 58 30.18 -11.87 -0.54
CA ALA A 58 30.40 -11.31 0.79
C ALA A 58 29.06 -11.23 1.51
N LEU A 59 29.01 -11.77 2.72
CA LEU A 59 27.86 -11.62 3.61
C LEU A 59 27.75 -10.15 4.02
N SER A 60 26.58 -9.55 3.83
CA SER A 60 26.26 -8.26 4.43
C SER A 60 25.75 -8.49 5.84
N SER A 61 26.61 -8.22 6.85
CA SER A 61 26.23 -8.38 8.26
C SER A 61 25.02 -7.53 8.62
N SER A 62 24.91 -6.32 8.05
CA SER A 62 23.76 -5.44 8.25
C SER A 62 22.46 -6.04 7.72
N LEU A 63 22.48 -6.68 6.53
CA LEU A 63 21.30 -7.34 5.97
C LEU A 63 20.88 -8.56 6.81
N LEU A 64 21.84 -9.35 7.29
CA LEU A 64 21.56 -10.49 8.17
C LEU A 64 20.92 -10.04 9.49
N ILE A 65 21.49 -9.01 10.14
CA ILE A 65 20.94 -8.44 11.37
C ILE A 65 19.54 -7.90 11.12
N ALA A 66 19.33 -7.14 10.04
CA ALA A 66 18.01 -6.63 9.68
C ALA A 66 16.99 -7.76 9.46
N THR A 67 17.40 -8.85 8.79
CA THR A 67 16.56 -10.04 8.59
C THR A 67 16.14 -10.65 9.93
N ILE A 68 17.08 -10.85 10.86
CA ILE A 68 16.80 -11.44 12.17
C ILE A 68 15.89 -10.52 13.00
N VAL A 69 16.18 -9.22 13.04
CA VAL A 69 15.36 -8.24 13.76
C VAL A 69 13.94 -8.21 13.21
N LEU A 70 13.76 -8.13 11.90
CA LEU A 70 12.43 -8.16 11.27
C LEU A 70 11.70 -9.47 11.59
N ALA A 71 12.40 -10.59 11.60
CA ALA A 71 11.81 -11.90 11.89
C ALA A 71 11.35 -12.03 13.36
N ILE A 72 12.15 -11.50 14.31
CA ILE A 72 11.78 -11.44 15.72
C ILE A 72 10.53 -10.57 15.89
N VAL A 73 10.55 -9.34 15.36
CA VAL A 73 9.41 -8.42 15.47
C VAL A 73 8.17 -8.99 14.79
N ALA A 74 8.32 -9.64 13.63
CA ALA A 74 7.22 -10.32 12.94
C ALA A 74 6.58 -11.41 13.79
N THR A 75 7.39 -12.17 14.54
CA THR A 75 6.91 -13.23 15.44
C THR A 75 6.22 -12.62 16.67
N THR A 76 6.83 -11.63 17.30
CA THR A 76 6.28 -10.95 18.49
C THR A 76 4.96 -10.25 18.20
N LEU A 77 4.83 -9.62 17.02
CA LEU A 77 3.62 -8.92 16.61
C LEU A 77 2.65 -9.79 15.79
N GLN A 78 3.00 -11.05 15.49
CA GLN A 78 2.24 -11.95 14.62
C GLN A 78 1.78 -11.28 13.31
N ASN A 79 2.69 -10.55 12.66
CA ASN A 79 2.36 -9.67 11.53
C ASN A 79 2.92 -10.21 10.21
N SER A 80 2.03 -10.61 9.29
CA SER A 80 2.39 -11.15 7.98
C SER A 80 3.18 -10.18 7.08
N THR A 81 3.00 -8.87 7.24
CA THR A 81 3.75 -7.85 6.48
C THR A 81 5.21 -7.80 6.91
N LEU A 82 5.47 -7.82 8.22
CA LEU A 82 6.85 -7.86 8.72
C LEU A 82 7.51 -9.20 8.36
N TYR A 83 6.74 -10.28 8.42
CA TYR A 83 7.21 -11.59 7.96
C TYR A 83 7.57 -11.58 6.46
N PHE A 84 6.75 -10.98 5.60
CA PHE A 84 7.06 -10.80 4.18
C PHE A 84 8.40 -10.09 3.96
N PHE A 85 8.64 -8.96 4.64
CA PHE A 85 9.92 -8.25 4.52
C PHE A 85 11.10 -9.04 5.08
N ALA A 86 10.92 -9.74 6.20
CA ALA A 86 11.93 -10.65 6.74
C ALA A 86 12.26 -11.75 5.72
N PHE A 87 11.24 -12.31 5.06
CA PHE A 87 11.38 -13.35 4.05
C PHE A 87 12.14 -12.85 2.81
N VAL A 88 11.76 -11.69 2.27
CA VAL A 88 12.45 -11.06 1.13
C VAL A 88 13.90 -10.71 1.48
N ALA A 89 14.16 -10.22 2.70
CA ALA A 89 15.51 -9.94 3.17
C ALA A 89 16.34 -11.24 3.34
N ALA A 90 15.74 -12.31 3.87
CA ALA A 90 16.35 -13.62 3.98
C ALA A 90 16.69 -14.21 2.61
N LEU A 91 15.75 -14.15 1.65
CA LEU A 91 15.94 -14.56 0.27
C LEU A 91 17.11 -13.80 -0.37
N TRP A 92 17.17 -12.48 -0.16
CA TRP A 92 18.26 -11.67 -0.68
C TRP A 92 19.60 -12.02 -0.03
N CYS A 93 19.64 -12.16 1.29
CA CYS A 93 20.83 -12.58 2.03
C CYS A 93 21.33 -13.94 1.52
N GLY A 94 20.41 -14.90 1.37
CA GLY A 94 20.67 -16.23 0.84
C GLY A 94 21.24 -16.21 -0.58
N ALA A 95 20.61 -15.43 -1.47
CA ALA A 95 21.06 -15.24 -2.83
C ALA A 95 22.46 -14.59 -2.89
N GLN A 96 22.77 -13.62 -2.02
CA GLN A 96 24.10 -13.02 -1.95
C GLN A 96 25.20 -14.02 -1.55
N LEU A 97 24.86 -14.99 -0.71
CA LEU A 97 25.82 -16.00 -0.23
C LEU A 97 26.20 -17.03 -1.30
N ILE A 98 25.30 -17.30 -2.25
CA ILE A 98 25.50 -18.34 -3.28
C ILE A 98 25.92 -17.71 -4.60
N VAL A 99 25.18 -16.70 -5.07
CA VAL A 99 25.30 -16.09 -6.40
C VAL A 99 26.28 -14.91 -6.39
N GLY A 100 26.37 -14.18 -5.27
CA GLY A 100 27.18 -12.96 -5.13
C GLY A 100 26.30 -11.72 -4.92
N ARG A 101 26.92 -10.55 -4.74
CA ARG A 101 26.20 -9.31 -4.44
C ARG A 101 25.19 -8.95 -5.55
N ILE A 102 23.91 -8.96 -5.19
CA ILE A 102 22.80 -8.56 -6.05
C ILE A 102 22.48 -7.09 -5.80
N SER A 103 22.20 -6.33 -6.86
CA SER A 103 21.71 -4.94 -6.79
C SER A 103 20.41 -4.79 -5.98
N ILE A 104 20.07 -3.56 -5.59
CA ILE A 104 18.85 -3.28 -4.79
C ILE A 104 17.53 -3.38 -5.57
N TYR A 105 17.58 -3.26 -6.90
CA TYR A 105 16.39 -3.18 -7.74
C TYR A 105 15.39 -4.34 -7.60
N PRO A 106 15.78 -5.63 -7.55
CA PRO A 106 14.83 -6.73 -7.32
C PRO A 106 14.01 -6.54 -6.06
N VAL A 107 14.62 -6.07 -4.97
CA VAL A 107 13.91 -5.91 -3.70
C VAL A 107 13.07 -4.65 -3.67
N LEU A 108 13.52 -3.55 -4.29
CA LEU A 108 12.66 -2.38 -4.50
C LEU A 108 11.41 -2.76 -5.32
N LEU A 109 11.60 -3.57 -6.35
CA LEU A 109 10.54 -4.01 -7.23
C LEU A 109 9.53 -4.93 -6.52
N LEU A 110 10.00 -5.89 -5.72
CA LEU A 110 9.13 -6.69 -4.85
C LEU A 110 8.46 -5.87 -3.74
N ALA A 111 9.14 -4.86 -3.20
CA ALA A 111 8.58 -3.96 -2.20
C ALA A 111 7.45 -3.10 -2.78
N VAL A 112 7.61 -2.54 -3.98
CA VAL A 112 6.56 -1.76 -4.67
C VAL A 112 5.39 -2.65 -5.08
N ALA A 113 5.65 -3.89 -5.50
CA ALA A 113 4.59 -4.83 -5.86
C ALA A 113 3.86 -5.43 -4.64
N SER A 114 4.39 -5.25 -3.43
CA SER A 114 3.85 -5.87 -2.23
C SER A 114 2.45 -5.36 -1.85
N PRO A 115 1.63 -6.19 -1.16
CA PRO A 115 0.32 -5.77 -0.66
C PRO A 115 0.37 -4.54 0.25
N ILE A 116 1.44 -4.39 1.04
CA ILE A 116 1.62 -3.23 1.92
C ILE A 116 1.83 -1.94 1.14
N PHE A 117 2.56 -1.97 0.02
CA PHE A 117 2.70 -0.78 -0.83
C PHE A 117 1.34 -0.39 -1.43
N LYS A 118 0.57 -1.38 -1.90
CA LYS A 118 -0.81 -1.14 -2.38
C LYS A 118 -1.68 -0.51 -1.29
N TYR A 119 -1.55 -0.97 -0.05
CA TYR A 119 -2.28 -0.38 1.07
C TYR A 119 -1.85 1.07 1.37
N ILE A 120 -0.54 1.33 1.44
CA ILE A 120 -0.01 2.68 1.66
C ILE A 120 -0.46 3.61 0.52
N ALA A 121 -0.37 3.15 -0.71
CA ALA A 121 -0.86 3.85 -1.89
C ALA A 121 -2.36 4.13 -1.79
N ASN A 122 -3.18 3.20 -1.29
CA ASN A 122 -4.62 3.40 -1.06
C ASN A 122 -4.89 4.56 -0.11
N ILE A 123 -4.23 4.57 1.06
CA ILE A 123 -4.40 5.63 2.05
C ILE A 123 -4.02 6.99 1.46
N ILE A 124 -2.85 7.07 0.82
CA ILE A 124 -2.30 8.33 0.32
C ILE A 124 -3.08 8.81 -0.91
N SER A 125 -3.51 7.89 -1.77
CA SER A 125 -4.21 8.24 -3.01
C SER A 125 -5.55 8.93 -2.75
N PHE A 126 -6.25 8.64 -1.66
CA PHE A 126 -7.58 9.20 -1.44
C PHE A 126 -7.55 10.72 -1.23
N PRO A 127 -6.79 11.29 -0.28
CA PRO A 127 -6.62 12.74 -0.18
C PRO A 127 -6.06 13.36 -1.45
N LEU A 128 -5.09 12.72 -2.11
CA LEU A 128 -4.53 13.22 -3.37
C LEU A 128 -5.58 13.32 -4.48
N ARG A 129 -6.53 12.40 -4.55
CA ARG A 129 -7.63 12.45 -5.53
C ARG A 129 -8.55 13.63 -5.30
N MET A 130 -8.83 13.96 -4.05
CA MET A 130 -9.63 15.13 -3.69
C MET A 130 -8.93 16.41 -4.14
N GLU A 131 -7.63 16.54 -3.86
CA GLU A 131 -6.84 17.69 -4.30
C GLU A 131 -6.73 17.78 -5.83
N LEU A 132 -6.48 16.66 -6.52
CA LEU A 132 -6.46 16.61 -7.97
C LEU A 132 -7.79 17.06 -8.59
N THR A 133 -8.91 16.70 -7.97
CA THR A 133 -10.26 17.12 -8.41
C THR A 133 -10.41 18.63 -8.29
N THR A 134 -10.01 19.21 -7.15
CA THR A 134 -10.01 20.66 -6.92
C THR A 134 -9.11 21.39 -7.92
N TRP A 135 -7.89 20.89 -8.16
CA TRP A 135 -6.97 21.48 -9.13
C TRP A 135 -7.51 21.39 -10.56
N ALA A 136 -8.10 20.26 -10.93
CA ALA A 136 -8.71 20.09 -12.24
C ALA A 136 -9.86 21.09 -12.45
N VAL A 137 -10.75 21.25 -11.47
CA VAL A 137 -11.85 22.23 -11.53
C VAL A 137 -11.33 23.66 -11.63
N CYS A 138 -10.30 24.02 -10.87
CA CYS A 138 -9.66 25.33 -10.96
C CYS A 138 -9.16 25.61 -12.38
N ILE A 139 -8.48 24.65 -13.01
CA ILE A 139 -7.98 24.77 -14.39
C ILE A 139 -9.12 24.75 -15.42
N LEU A 140 -10.20 24.01 -15.19
CA LEU A 140 -11.35 24.00 -16.11
C LEU A 140 -12.13 25.32 -16.07
N ASN A 141 -12.26 25.92 -14.89
CA ASN A 141 -12.94 27.21 -14.70
C ASN A 141 -12.17 28.38 -15.34
N THR A 142 -10.83 28.31 -15.40
CA THR A 142 -10.04 29.31 -16.17
C THR A 142 -10.23 29.18 -17.68
N MET A 143 -10.79 28.06 -18.15
CA MET A 143 -11.11 27.80 -19.56
C MET A 143 -12.60 28.00 -19.87
N GLU A 144 -13.31 28.81 -19.07
CA GLU A 144 -14.74 29.16 -19.21
C GLU A 144 -15.73 27.98 -19.12
N LYS A 145 -15.33 26.82 -18.61
CA LYS A 145 -16.29 25.76 -18.25
C LYS A 145 -16.82 26.02 -16.84
N GLN A 146 -18.13 25.93 -16.64
CA GLN A 146 -18.73 25.91 -15.30
C GLN A 146 -18.53 24.52 -14.71
N ALA A 147 -17.37 24.32 -14.06
CA ALA A 147 -17.02 23.07 -13.39
C ALA A 147 -17.15 23.24 -11.87
N GLU A 148 -17.75 22.24 -11.22
CA GLU A 148 -17.88 22.19 -9.77
C GLU A 148 -17.20 20.91 -9.24
N ALA A 149 -16.45 21.06 -8.14
CA ALA A 149 -15.87 19.94 -7.43
C ALA A 149 -16.85 19.45 -6.37
N ALA A 150 -17.36 18.23 -6.54
CA ALA A 150 -18.19 17.54 -5.55
C ALA A 150 -17.38 16.37 -4.98
N GLY A 151 -16.37 16.71 -4.19
CA GLY A 151 -15.50 15.73 -3.55
C GLY A 151 -14.54 15.07 -4.53
N ASN A 152 -14.75 13.78 -4.84
CA ASN A 152 -13.99 13.03 -5.84
C ASN A 152 -14.65 13.05 -7.24
N ILE A 153 -15.66 13.88 -7.45
CA ILE A 153 -16.42 14.01 -8.70
C ILE A 153 -16.29 15.44 -9.23
N ILE A 154 -16.17 15.57 -10.55
CA ILE A 154 -16.22 16.83 -11.27
C ILE A 154 -17.57 16.90 -11.99
N LEU A 155 -18.36 17.93 -11.68
CA LEU A 155 -19.63 18.23 -12.35
C LEU A 155 -19.36 19.29 -13.42
N VAL A 156 -19.67 18.99 -14.68
CA VAL A 156 -19.59 19.97 -15.78
C VAL A 156 -20.88 19.93 -16.58
N ASN A 157 -21.64 21.03 -16.58
CA ASN A 157 -22.92 21.14 -17.30
C ASN A 157 -23.91 19.98 -16.99
N GLY A 158 -23.93 19.50 -15.75
CA GLY A 158 -24.78 18.39 -15.31
C GLY A 158 -24.24 16.98 -15.64
N GLU A 159 -23.09 16.86 -16.32
CA GLU A 159 -22.39 15.58 -16.51
C GLU A 159 -21.43 15.33 -15.34
N GLU A 160 -21.44 14.12 -14.79
CA GLU A 160 -20.57 13.69 -13.70
C GLU A 160 -19.34 12.94 -14.21
N PHE A 161 -18.16 13.46 -13.89
CA PHE A 161 -16.87 12.82 -14.14
C PHE A 161 -16.25 12.38 -12.81
N SER A 162 -16.34 11.08 -12.52
CA SER A 162 -15.71 10.54 -11.31
C SER A 162 -14.20 10.40 -11.48
N VAL A 163 -13.45 10.92 -10.50
CA VAL A 163 -12.02 10.66 -10.33
C VAL A 163 -11.87 9.36 -9.51
N ASP A 164 -12.36 8.26 -10.07
CA ASP A 164 -12.42 6.95 -9.42
C ASP A 164 -11.02 6.38 -9.11
N PRO A 165 -10.86 5.43 -8.16
CA PRO A 165 -9.60 4.72 -7.92
C PRO A 165 -9.03 4.05 -9.19
N ALA A 166 -9.92 3.55 -10.06
CA ALA A 166 -9.57 3.01 -11.37
C ALA A 166 -9.02 4.09 -12.33
N CYS A 167 -9.47 5.33 -12.17
CA CYS A 167 -9.06 6.49 -12.97
C CYS A 167 -7.84 7.21 -12.38
N ALA A 168 -7.58 7.06 -11.09
CA ALA A 168 -6.54 7.78 -10.34
C ALA A 168 -5.37 6.90 -9.89
N GLY A 169 -5.30 5.65 -10.34
CA GLY A 169 -4.00 5.05 -10.55
C GLY A 169 -3.29 4.54 -9.30
N LEU A 170 -3.93 3.70 -8.48
CA LEU A 170 -3.13 2.76 -7.67
C LEU A 170 -2.39 1.77 -8.55
N SER A 171 -3.11 1.24 -9.55
CA SER A 171 -2.52 0.40 -10.57
C SER A 171 -1.44 1.18 -11.33
N MET A 172 -1.69 2.45 -11.67
CA MET A 172 -0.70 3.27 -12.36
C MET A 172 0.45 3.73 -11.48
N LEU A 173 0.25 4.03 -10.20
CA LEU A 173 1.32 4.46 -9.29
C LEU A 173 2.32 3.34 -9.09
N SER A 174 1.83 2.15 -8.71
CA SER A 174 2.69 0.97 -8.56
C SER A 174 3.32 0.58 -9.91
N LEU A 175 2.58 0.61 -11.03
CA LEU A 175 3.13 0.38 -12.36
C LEU A 175 4.23 1.41 -12.72
N ALA A 176 3.99 2.70 -12.50
CA ALA A 176 4.94 3.78 -12.78
C ALA A 176 6.23 3.58 -11.97
N LEU A 177 6.13 3.21 -10.69
CA LEU A 177 7.28 2.92 -9.85
C LEU A 177 8.00 1.63 -10.25
N ILE A 178 7.29 0.55 -10.60
CA ILE A 178 7.89 -0.69 -11.12
C ILE A 178 8.68 -0.38 -12.39
N LEU A 179 8.09 0.39 -13.32
CA LEU A 179 8.75 0.81 -14.54
C LEU A 179 9.92 1.77 -14.28
N ALA A 180 9.81 2.66 -13.28
CA ALA A 180 10.91 3.52 -12.85
C ALA A 180 12.10 2.71 -12.32
N VAL A 181 11.85 1.74 -11.44
CA VAL A 181 12.86 0.81 -10.91
C VAL A 181 13.49 0.03 -12.07
N PHE A 182 12.70 -0.45 -13.02
CA PHE A 182 13.18 -1.14 -14.21
C PHE A 182 14.06 -0.24 -15.09
N ILE A 183 13.63 1.00 -15.37
CA ILE A 183 14.40 1.98 -16.16
C ILE A 183 15.73 2.30 -15.45
N LEU A 184 15.72 2.54 -14.14
CA LEU A 184 16.95 2.81 -13.38
C LEU A 184 17.89 1.61 -13.41
N ALA A 185 17.38 0.39 -13.23
CA ALA A 185 18.18 -0.82 -13.35
C ALA A 185 18.74 -0.98 -14.77
N HIS A 186 17.95 -0.72 -15.80
CA HIS A 186 18.36 -0.79 -17.19
C HIS A 186 19.46 0.24 -17.50
N LEU A 187 19.29 1.51 -17.10
CA LEU A 187 20.30 2.56 -17.26
C LEU A 187 21.58 2.19 -16.51
N GLN A 188 21.48 1.72 -15.26
CA GLN A 188 22.63 1.28 -14.49
C GLN A 188 23.42 0.18 -15.22
N LYS A 189 22.71 -0.80 -15.82
CA LYS A 189 23.32 -1.89 -16.60
C LYS A 189 23.98 -1.38 -17.88
N THR A 190 23.29 -0.52 -18.63
CA THR A 190 23.74 0.01 -19.92
C THR A 190 24.99 0.88 -19.79
N TYR A 191 25.05 1.73 -18.75
CA TYR A 191 26.19 2.64 -18.54
C TYR A 191 27.26 2.09 -17.59
N GLN A 192 27.06 0.90 -17.00
CA GLN A 192 27.96 0.22 -16.07
C GLN A 192 28.38 1.05 -14.84
N ARG A 193 27.64 2.10 -14.48
CA ARG A 193 27.91 2.92 -13.28
C ARG A 193 27.01 2.48 -12.14
N LYS A 194 27.39 2.71 -10.88
CA LYS A 194 26.51 2.44 -9.73
C LYS A 194 25.75 3.68 -9.33
N PHE A 195 24.45 3.53 -9.05
CA PHE A 195 23.67 4.61 -8.47
C PHE A 195 23.69 4.55 -6.95
N PRO A 196 24.02 5.66 -6.27
CA PRO A 196 23.90 5.71 -4.82
C PRO A 196 22.42 5.66 -4.41
N LEU A 197 22.14 5.11 -3.23
CA LEU A 197 20.77 4.87 -2.77
C LEU A 197 19.93 6.16 -2.69
N TRP A 198 20.55 7.29 -2.31
CA TRP A 198 19.87 8.58 -2.26
C TRP A 198 19.40 9.05 -3.65
N PHE A 199 20.17 8.76 -4.71
CA PHE A 199 19.79 9.11 -6.07
C PHE A 199 18.61 8.27 -6.56
N ILE A 200 18.62 6.97 -6.23
CA ILE A 200 17.47 6.09 -6.48
C ILE A 200 16.22 6.63 -5.77
N GLY A 201 16.35 6.99 -4.49
CA GLY A 201 15.26 7.58 -3.70
C GLY A 201 14.73 8.89 -4.29
N LEU A 202 15.63 9.81 -4.65
CA LEU A 202 15.29 11.06 -5.33
C LEU A 202 14.53 10.80 -6.63
N MET A 203 14.98 9.84 -7.43
CA MET A 203 14.36 9.54 -8.71
C MET A 203 13.00 8.89 -8.55
N LEU A 204 12.82 7.97 -7.59
CA LEU A 204 11.50 7.44 -7.28
C LEU A 204 10.55 8.54 -6.78
N GLY A 205 11.04 9.48 -5.96
CA GLY A 205 10.27 10.67 -5.57
C GLY A 205 9.87 11.55 -6.77
N PHE A 206 10.77 11.74 -7.72
CA PHE A 206 10.47 12.45 -8.96
C PHE A 206 9.44 11.71 -9.82
N MET A 207 9.49 10.38 -9.89
CA MET A 207 8.46 9.58 -10.58
C MET A 207 7.09 9.76 -9.91
N LEU A 208 7.01 9.77 -8.58
CA LEU A 208 5.76 10.03 -7.86
C LEU A 208 5.17 11.39 -8.27
N PHE A 209 6.00 12.43 -8.33
CA PHE A 209 5.60 13.76 -8.77
C PHE A 209 5.12 13.78 -10.23
N LEU A 210 5.89 13.19 -11.16
CA LEU A 210 5.48 13.10 -12.56
C LEU A 210 4.18 12.31 -12.75
N ASN A 211 3.98 11.24 -11.97
CA ASN A 211 2.74 10.47 -12.00
C ASN A 211 1.54 11.29 -11.51
N LEU A 212 1.73 12.14 -10.49
CA LEU A 212 0.70 13.08 -10.03
C LEU A 212 0.32 14.07 -11.14
N VAL A 213 1.31 14.67 -11.81
CA VAL A 213 1.10 15.59 -12.94
C VAL A 213 0.42 14.88 -14.11
N SER A 214 0.89 13.67 -14.47
CA SER A 214 0.28 12.84 -15.50
C SER A 214 -1.19 12.55 -15.22
N ASN A 215 -1.53 12.24 -13.97
CA ASN A 215 -2.92 12.00 -13.57
C ASN A 215 -3.78 13.26 -13.64
N LEU A 216 -3.25 14.43 -13.27
CA LEU A 216 -3.96 15.71 -13.42
C LEU A 216 -4.26 15.98 -14.90
N LEU A 217 -3.26 15.86 -15.78
CA LEU A 217 -3.43 16.04 -17.21
C LEU A 217 -4.42 15.03 -17.81
N ARG A 218 -4.37 13.77 -17.35
CA ARG A 218 -5.35 12.75 -17.72
C ARG A 218 -6.78 13.21 -17.39
N ILE A 219 -7.03 13.66 -16.15
CA ILE A 219 -8.37 14.13 -15.73
C ILE A 219 -8.84 15.27 -16.63
N LEU A 220 -7.98 16.25 -16.88
CA LEU A 220 -8.30 17.38 -17.76
C LEU A 220 -8.66 16.91 -19.17
N LEU A 221 -7.90 15.99 -19.77
CA LEU A 221 -8.18 15.45 -21.09
C LEU A 221 -9.51 14.67 -21.12
N LEU A 222 -9.78 13.85 -20.11
CA LEU A 222 -11.03 13.08 -20.04
C LEU A 222 -12.26 13.99 -19.95
N VAL A 223 -12.21 15.02 -19.10
CA VAL A 223 -13.29 16.01 -18.99
C VAL A 223 -13.38 16.89 -20.24
N TRP A 224 -12.24 17.22 -20.85
CA TRP A 224 -12.20 18.01 -22.09
C TRP A 224 -12.91 17.30 -23.24
N PHE A 225 -12.58 16.02 -23.45
CA PHE A 225 -13.13 15.18 -24.52
C PHE A 225 -14.41 14.44 -24.13
N LYS A 226 -14.96 14.71 -22.94
CA LYS A 226 -16.18 14.06 -22.41
C LYS A 226 -16.12 12.53 -22.43
N ILE A 227 -14.97 11.97 -22.02
CA ILE A 227 -14.75 10.52 -22.04
C ILE A 227 -15.12 9.96 -20.66
N LEU A 228 -16.29 9.31 -20.61
CA LEU A 228 -16.84 8.71 -19.39
C LEU A 228 -16.15 7.38 -19.02
N PRO A 229 -16.21 6.97 -17.73
CA PRO A 229 -15.77 5.65 -17.30
C PRO A 229 -16.49 4.52 -18.07
N GLY A 230 -15.72 3.52 -18.51
CA GLY A 230 -16.23 2.37 -19.27
C GLY A 230 -15.99 2.45 -20.79
N ASN A 231 -15.64 3.62 -21.33
CA ASN A 231 -15.15 3.73 -22.70
C ASN A 231 -13.69 3.25 -22.78
N PRO A 232 -13.29 2.32 -23.68
CA PRO A 232 -11.90 1.87 -23.82
C PRO A 232 -10.88 3.01 -24.00
N LEU A 233 -11.30 4.12 -24.62
CA LEU A 233 -10.46 5.30 -24.83
C LEU A 233 -10.00 5.93 -23.50
N HIS A 234 -10.78 5.75 -22.43
CA HIS A 234 -10.42 6.19 -21.08
C HIS A 234 -9.10 5.57 -20.60
N ASP A 235 -8.90 4.29 -20.87
CA ASP A 235 -7.71 3.54 -20.43
C ASP A 235 -6.53 3.81 -21.36
N VAL A 236 -6.78 3.93 -22.67
CA VAL A 236 -5.78 4.31 -23.67
C VAL A 236 -5.19 5.69 -23.37
N ILE A 237 -6.02 6.70 -23.11
CA ILE A 237 -5.55 8.04 -22.75
C ILE A 237 -4.75 7.99 -21.45
N GLY A 238 -5.18 7.18 -20.48
CA GLY A 238 -4.43 6.95 -19.26
C GLY A 238 -3.02 6.43 -19.51
N LEU A 239 -2.88 5.39 -20.34
CA LEU A 239 -1.59 4.81 -20.69
C LEU A 239 -0.71 5.80 -21.50
N LEU A 240 -1.32 6.55 -22.43
CA LEU A 240 -0.63 7.59 -23.19
C LEU A 240 -0.11 8.71 -22.29
N CYS A 241 -0.90 9.15 -21.31
CA CYS A 241 -0.48 10.15 -20.33
C CYS A 241 0.68 9.62 -19.49
N LEU A 242 0.58 8.39 -18.97
CA LEU A 242 1.66 7.75 -18.23
C LEU A 242 2.95 7.70 -19.05
N LEU A 243 2.86 7.29 -20.32
CA LEU A 243 4.02 7.20 -21.19
C LEU A 243 4.62 8.58 -21.48
N ALA A 244 3.81 9.52 -21.96
CA ALA A 244 4.26 10.82 -22.46
C ALA A 244 4.65 11.79 -21.34
N TYR A 245 3.92 11.81 -20.22
CA TYR A 245 4.09 12.79 -19.15
C TYR A 245 4.84 12.24 -17.94
N ALA A 246 4.95 10.93 -17.76
CA ALA A 246 5.74 10.34 -16.68
C ALA A 246 6.97 9.56 -17.15
N LEU A 247 6.81 8.49 -17.93
CA LEU A 247 7.92 7.60 -18.28
C LEU A 247 8.98 8.26 -19.18
N VAL A 248 8.55 8.98 -20.22
CA VAL A 248 9.47 9.64 -21.16
C VAL A 248 10.27 10.75 -20.45
N PRO A 249 9.66 11.71 -19.73
CA PRO A 249 10.40 12.71 -18.96
C PRO A 249 11.31 12.07 -17.90
N PHE A 250 10.83 11.03 -17.21
CA PHE A 250 11.62 10.29 -16.24
C PHE A 250 12.88 9.68 -16.85
N TYR A 251 12.76 8.97 -17.98
CA TYR A 251 13.87 8.33 -18.67
C TYR A 251 14.94 9.34 -19.08
N PHE A 252 14.56 10.44 -19.74
CA PHE A 252 15.52 11.45 -20.19
C PHE A 252 16.18 12.18 -19.02
N THR A 253 15.42 12.45 -17.96
CA THR A 253 15.94 13.07 -16.73
C THR A 253 16.93 12.14 -16.03
N ALA A 254 16.56 10.89 -15.78
CA ALA A 254 17.44 9.89 -15.17
C ALA A 254 18.71 9.68 -16.01
N LYS A 255 18.58 9.59 -17.34
CA LYS A 255 19.69 9.46 -18.29
C LYS A 255 20.64 10.66 -18.26
N ARG A 256 20.13 11.88 -18.07
CA ARG A 256 20.95 13.10 -17.97
C ARG A 256 21.63 13.20 -16.63
N LEU A 257 20.89 13.06 -15.52
CA LEU A 257 21.47 13.23 -14.18
C LEU A 257 22.51 12.15 -13.82
N GLN A 258 22.33 10.91 -14.27
CA GLN A 258 23.31 9.85 -14.01
C GLN A 258 24.71 10.21 -14.52
N GLN A 259 24.83 11.03 -15.57
CA GLN A 259 26.12 11.38 -16.16
C GLN A 259 26.98 12.18 -15.17
N TYR A 260 26.32 12.97 -14.31
CA TYR A 260 26.95 13.86 -13.33
C TYR A 260 27.12 13.22 -11.95
N LEU A 261 26.25 12.28 -11.57
CA LEU A 261 26.12 11.81 -10.18
C LEU A 261 26.61 10.38 -9.94
N SER A 262 27.01 9.67 -10.99
CA SER A 262 27.37 8.26 -10.85
C SER A 262 28.87 8.09 -10.71
N GLU A 263 29.28 7.36 -9.68
CA GLU A 263 30.67 6.97 -9.47
C GLU A 263 31.08 5.87 -10.44
N THR A 264 32.28 5.99 -10.99
CA THR A 264 32.88 4.93 -11.79
C THR A 264 33.22 3.76 -10.86
N THR A 265 32.70 2.59 -11.20
CA THR A 265 32.95 1.34 -10.48
C THR A 265 34.41 0.93 -10.62
N THR A 266 35.23 1.24 -9.61
CA THR A 266 36.54 0.61 -9.48
C THR A 266 36.34 -0.81 -8.98
N ASN A 267 36.37 -1.78 -9.91
CA ASN A 267 36.28 -3.21 -9.62
C ASN A 267 37.60 -3.69 -9.00
N ALA A 268 37.85 -3.34 -7.75
CA ALA A 268 38.88 -4.03 -6.97
C ALA A 268 38.39 -5.45 -6.66
N ALA A 269 39.06 -6.45 -7.23
CA ALA A 269 38.76 -7.86 -6.99
C ALA A 269 39.02 -8.22 -5.53
N ARG A 270 38.02 -8.08 -4.67
CA ARG A 270 38.07 -8.59 -3.30
C ARG A 270 37.83 -10.09 -3.29
N LYS A 271 38.73 -10.83 -2.63
CA LYS A 271 38.60 -12.27 -2.42
C LYS A 271 37.31 -12.60 -1.67
N SER A 272 36.64 -13.68 -2.06
CA SER A 272 35.49 -14.21 -1.34
C SER A 272 35.90 -14.63 0.08
N THR A 273 35.12 -14.23 1.07
CA THR A 273 35.41 -14.51 2.49
C THR A 273 34.68 -15.75 3.02
N VAL A 274 33.75 -16.34 2.25
CA VAL A 274 32.85 -17.39 2.74
C VAL A 274 32.98 -18.65 1.91
N SER A 275 33.14 -19.80 2.57
CA SER A 275 33.17 -21.11 1.90
C SER A 275 31.76 -21.53 1.44
N LEU A 276 31.67 -22.27 0.33
CA LEU A 276 30.39 -22.75 -0.21
C LEU A 276 29.58 -23.56 0.83
N ARG A 277 30.25 -24.41 1.62
CA ARG A 277 29.60 -25.20 2.69
C ARG A 277 29.00 -24.30 3.76
N GLY A 278 29.73 -23.26 4.17
CA GLY A 278 29.22 -22.25 5.11
C GLY A 278 28.02 -21.49 4.55
N SER A 279 28.08 -21.08 3.28
CA SER A 279 26.95 -20.43 2.59
C SER A 279 25.70 -21.32 2.55
N LEU A 280 25.85 -22.61 2.27
CA LEU A 280 24.73 -23.56 2.22
C LEU A 280 24.13 -23.84 3.60
N LEU A 281 24.98 -24.04 4.61
CA LEU A 281 24.53 -24.22 5.99
C LEU A 281 23.74 -22.99 6.47
N LEU A 282 24.25 -21.78 6.21
CA LEU A 282 23.57 -20.55 6.60
C LEU A 282 22.24 -20.36 5.85
N ASN A 283 22.19 -20.70 4.56
CA ASN A 283 20.93 -20.68 3.80
C ASN A 283 19.90 -21.66 4.36
N TYR A 284 20.32 -22.87 4.72
CA TYR A 284 19.45 -23.87 5.34
C TYR A 284 18.90 -23.38 6.69
N LEU A 285 19.77 -22.83 7.55
CA LEU A 285 19.36 -22.25 8.83
C LEU A 285 18.39 -21.08 8.67
N LEU A 286 18.65 -20.18 7.71
CA LEU A 286 17.74 -19.07 7.40
C LEU A 286 16.38 -19.57 6.90
N LEU A 287 16.36 -20.55 6.00
CA LEU A 287 15.12 -21.12 5.48
C LEU A 287 14.31 -21.81 6.60
N LEU A 288 14.98 -22.58 7.47
CA LEU A 288 14.35 -23.23 8.61
C LEU A 288 13.78 -22.20 9.59
N LEU A 289 14.54 -21.15 9.91
CA LEU A 289 14.08 -20.04 10.73
C LEU A 289 12.85 -19.36 10.14
N MET A 290 12.90 -18.99 8.84
CA MET A 290 11.78 -18.35 8.15
C MET A 290 10.55 -19.27 8.07
N THR A 291 10.75 -20.57 7.92
CA THR A 291 9.64 -21.53 7.90
C THR A 291 8.99 -21.65 9.27
N GLY A 292 9.77 -21.80 10.34
CA GLY A 292 9.24 -21.86 11.70
C GLY A 292 8.49 -20.59 12.10
N ILE A 293 9.03 -19.42 11.73
CA ILE A 293 8.36 -18.13 11.98
C ILE A 293 7.10 -18.00 11.13
N GLY A 294 7.14 -18.38 9.85
CA GLY A 294 5.96 -18.32 8.98
C GLY A 294 4.82 -19.19 9.47
N LEU A 295 5.11 -20.41 9.96
CA LEU A 295 4.11 -21.27 10.60
C LEU A 295 3.54 -20.66 11.89
N THR A 296 4.37 -19.93 12.64
CA THR A 296 3.94 -19.25 13.88
C THR A 296 3.04 -18.05 13.56
N VAL A 297 3.40 -17.25 12.56
CA VAL A 297 2.60 -16.10 12.09
C VAL A 297 1.31 -16.54 11.41
N LYS A 298 1.30 -17.72 10.76
CA LYS A 298 0.12 -18.30 10.12
C LYS A 298 -0.87 -18.94 11.10
N ARG A 299 -0.42 -19.36 12.30
CA ARG A 299 -1.34 -19.86 13.33
C ARG A 299 -2.34 -18.77 13.72
N ASP A 300 -3.58 -19.19 13.98
CA ASP A 300 -4.72 -18.30 14.21
C ASP A 300 -4.32 -17.11 15.08
N LYS A 301 -4.48 -15.91 14.51
CA LYS A 301 -4.32 -14.67 15.27
C LYS A 301 -5.26 -14.79 16.46
N PRO A 302 -4.80 -14.57 17.71
CA PRO A 302 -5.69 -14.59 18.85
C PRO A 302 -6.82 -13.60 18.57
N GLU A 303 -8.07 -14.07 18.69
CA GLU A 303 -9.23 -13.19 18.69
C GLU A 303 -9.04 -12.22 19.85
N MET A 304 -8.54 -11.02 19.54
CA MET A 304 -8.52 -9.95 20.52
C MET A 304 -9.95 -9.51 20.74
N VAL A 305 -10.56 -10.05 21.78
CA VAL A 305 -11.70 -9.41 22.44
C VAL A 305 -11.15 -8.07 22.97
N LEU A 306 -11.36 -6.99 22.22
CA LEU A 306 -11.13 -5.68 22.78
C LEU A 306 -12.15 -5.51 23.91
N GLU A 307 -11.67 -5.33 25.14
CA GLU A 307 -12.41 -4.68 26.23
C GLU A 307 -12.59 -3.19 25.90
N GLN A 308 -13.19 -2.89 24.74
CA GLN A 308 -13.72 -1.56 24.50
C GLN A 308 -15.13 -1.55 25.07
N THR A 309 -15.32 -0.70 26.06
CA THR A 309 -16.63 -0.47 26.65
C THR A 309 -17.55 0.11 25.56
N MET A 310 -18.60 -0.64 25.28
CA MET A 310 -19.47 -0.39 24.14
C MET A 310 -20.50 0.67 24.50
N PRO A 311 -20.61 1.77 23.73
CA PRO A 311 -21.66 2.75 23.99
C PRO A 311 -23.02 2.08 23.75
N GLN A 312 -23.95 2.24 24.69
CA GLN A 312 -25.34 1.86 24.45
C GLN A 312 -25.99 2.95 23.59
N LEU A 313 -26.39 2.59 22.39
CA LEU A 313 -27.20 3.45 21.53
C LEU A 313 -28.67 3.14 21.78
N ASN A 314 -29.37 4.05 22.46
CA ASN A 314 -30.80 3.89 22.74
C ASN A 314 -31.59 3.69 21.43
N GLY A 315 -32.45 2.68 21.39
CA GLY A 315 -33.27 2.35 20.21
C GLY A 315 -32.54 1.56 19.12
N PHE A 316 -31.30 1.11 19.34
CA PHE A 316 -30.60 0.23 18.42
C PHE A 316 -30.53 -1.21 18.93
N GLN A 317 -30.69 -2.15 18.01
CA GLN A 317 -30.32 -3.56 18.23
C GLN A 317 -28.82 -3.72 18.04
N VAL A 318 -28.16 -4.40 18.98
CA VAL A 318 -26.71 -4.61 18.96
C VAL A 318 -26.40 -6.05 18.58
N ALA A 319 -25.50 -6.25 17.63
CA ALA A 319 -24.97 -7.54 17.26
C ALA A 319 -23.43 -7.46 17.16
N THR A 320 -22.74 -8.42 17.77
CA THR A 320 -21.30 -8.58 17.62
C THR A 320 -21.03 -9.50 16.43
N LEU A 321 -20.26 -9.01 15.47
CA LEU A 321 -19.77 -9.76 14.32
C LEU A 321 -18.34 -10.24 14.58
N GLY A 322 -17.83 -11.11 13.71
CA GLY A 322 -16.44 -11.56 13.78
C GLY A 322 -15.43 -10.40 13.80
N ASN A 323 -14.25 -10.66 14.37
CA ASN A 323 -13.15 -9.69 14.52
C ASN A 323 -13.49 -8.48 15.41
N GLY A 324 -14.44 -8.63 16.36
CA GLY A 324 -14.80 -7.58 17.31
C GLY A 324 -15.58 -6.41 16.70
N VAL A 325 -16.08 -6.55 15.47
CA VAL A 325 -16.91 -5.53 14.83
C VAL A 325 -18.28 -5.53 15.49
N THR A 326 -18.74 -4.37 15.95
CA THR A 326 -20.10 -4.25 16.50
C THR A 326 -21.00 -3.53 15.52
N LYS A 327 -22.16 -4.15 15.28
CA LYS A 327 -23.23 -3.61 14.45
C LYS A 327 -24.35 -3.11 15.36
N TYR A 328 -24.73 -1.86 15.18
CA TYR A 328 -25.96 -1.31 15.72
C TYR A 328 -26.92 -1.10 14.56
N SER A 329 -28.15 -1.56 14.67
CA SER A 329 -29.17 -1.33 13.65
C SER A 329 -30.52 -1.00 14.24
N ASN A 330 -31.23 -0.09 13.59
CA ASN A 330 -32.66 0.13 13.77
C ASN A 330 -33.33 0.19 12.38
N GLU A 331 -34.57 0.66 12.30
CA GLU A 331 -35.34 0.72 11.04
C GLU A 331 -34.71 1.62 9.97
N ASN A 332 -33.95 2.65 10.38
CA ASN A 332 -33.50 3.72 9.48
C ASN A 332 -31.96 3.84 9.39
N VAL A 333 -31.24 3.39 10.41
CA VAL A 333 -29.82 3.66 10.61
C VAL A 333 -29.07 2.37 10.90
N LEU A 334 -27.94 2.22 10.22
CA LEU A 334 -26.96 1.16 10.42
C LEU A 334 -25.63 1.77 10.86
N VAL A 335 -25.13 1.39 12.03
CA VAL A 335 -23.83 1.82 12.55
C VAL A 335 -22.91 0.63 12.72
N TYR A 336 -21.68 0.75 12.23
CA TYR A 336 -20.60 -0.18 12.51
C TYR A 336 -19.52 0.49 13.34
N LEU A 337 -19.16 -0.15 14.45
CA LEU A 337 -17.94 0.16 15.21
C LEU A 337 -16.92 -0.93 14.90
N LYS A 338 -15.83 -0.56 14.23
CA LYS A 338 -14.76 -1.49 13.85
C LYS A 338 -13.50 -1.15 14.65
N PRO A 339 -13.08 -2.00 15.60
CA PRO A 339 -11.94 -1.69 16.46
C PRO A 339 -10.65 -1.67 15.66
N VAL A 340 -9.79 -0.68 15.90
CA VAL A 340 -8.45 -0.68 15.31
C VAL A 340 -7.48 -1.37 16.25
N GLN A 341 -6.90 -2.47 15.76
CA GLN A 341 -6.04 -3.33 16.59
C GLN A 341 -4.79 -2.61 17.11
N ALA A 342 -4.16 -1.80 16.25
CA ALA A 342 -2.91 -1.09 16.52
C ALA A 342 -2.72 0.11 15.59
N PHE A 343 -1.79 1.01 15.91
CA PHE A 343 -1.45 2.18 15.09
C PHE A 343 -1.00 1.80 13.66
N TYR A 344 -0.44 0.60 13.49
CA TYR A 344 -0.01 0.07 12.19
C TYR A 344 -1.08 -0.79 11.50
N SER A 345 -2.26 -0.98 12.11
CA SER A 345 -3.32 -1.80 11.55
C SER A 345 -3.99 -1.12 10.36
N THR A 346 -4.47 -1.96 9.45
CA THR A 346 -4.91 -1.60 8.11
C THR A 346 -6.33 -2.10 7.79
N GLU A 347 -6.88 -2.94 8.68
CA GLU A 347 -7.96 -3.89 8.36
C GLU A 347 -9.36 -3.26 8.23
N HIS A 348 -9.49 -1.94 8.43
CA HIS A 348 -10.80 -1.27 8.50
C HIS A 348 -10.90 0.06 7.75
N HIS A 349 -10.12 0.31 6.70
CA HIS A 349 -10.39 1.50 5.89
C HIS A 349 -11.75 1.35 5.17
N PRO A 350 -12.72 2.27 5.33
CA PRO A 350 -14.08 2.09 4.79
C PRO A 350 -14.11 1.89 3.27
N LEU A 351 -13.23 2.58 2.52
CA LEU A 351 -13.05 2.34 1.08
C LEU A 351 -12.82 0.85 0.76
N ILE A 352 -11.96 0.17 1.51
CA ILE A 352 -11.59 -1.24 1.26
C ILE A 352 -12.75 -2.18 1.60
N CYS A 353 -13.43 -1.97 2.73
CA CYS A 353 -14.49 -2.89 3.16
C CYS A 353 -15.73 -2.84 2.25
N TRP A 354 -16.14 -1.64 1.84
CA TRP A 354 -17.35 -1.47 1.03
C TRP A 354 -17.11 -1.86 -0.44
N GLU A 355 -15.93 -1.53 -0.99
CA GLU A 355 -15.53 -2.01 -2.31
C GLU A 355 -15.49 -3.55 -2.36
N GLY A 356 -14.95 -4.20 -1.31
CA GLY A 356 -14.99 -5.66 -1.17
C GLY A 356 -16.40 -6.25 -1.11
N SER A 357 -17.41 -5.46 -0.71
CA SER A 357 -18.82 -5.85 -0.67
C SER A 357 -19.58 -5.51 -1.98
N GLY A 358 -18.86 -4.97 -2.98
CA GLY A 358 -19.38 -4.61 -4.29
C GLY A 358 -20.01 -3.21 -4.39
N TYR A 359 -19.81 -2.34 -3.40
CA TYR A 359 -20.25 -0.95 -3.47
C TYR A 359 -19.20 -0.06 -4.12
N LYS A 360 -19.64 0.97 -4.84
CA LYS A 360 -18.80 2.06 -5.34
C LYS A 360 -19.04 3.31 -4.50
N PHE A 361 -17.96 4.00 -4.14
CA PHE A 361 -18.04 5.29 -3.47
C PHE A 361 -18.22 6.43 -4.46
N ARG A 362 -19.22 7.28 -4.22
CA ARG A 362 -19.49 8.51 -4.96
C ARG A 362 -19.67 9.69 -4.01
N HIS A 363 -19.48 10.90 -4.54
CA HIS A 363 -19.72 12.15 -3.81
C HIS A 363 -19.03 12.19 -2.42
N VAL A 364 -17.81 11.65 -2.33
CA VAL A 364 -17.13 11.60 -1.04
C VAL A 364 -16.56 12.96 -0.72
N GLN A 365 -16.97 13.54 0.41
CA GLN A 365 -16.56 14.87 0.83
C GLN A 365 -16.36 14.93 2.34
N GLN A 366 -15.61 15.93 2.79
CA GLN A 366 -15.51 16.26 4.21
C GLN A 366 -16.69 17.16 4.59
N ARG A 367 -17.31 16.90 5.73
CA ARG A 367 -18.40 17.71 6.27
C ARG A 367 -18.17 18.01 7.74
N GLN A 368 -18.39 19.26 8.12
CA GLN A 368 -18.40 19.68 9.51
C GLN A 368 -19.77 19.37 10.12
N VAL A 369 -19.79 18.66 11.25
CA VAL A 369 -20.99 18.36 12.06
C VAL A 369 -20.68 18.74 13.50
N GLY A 370 -21.24 19.87 13.94
CA GLY A 370 -20.83 20.51 15.20
C GLY A 370 -19.33 20.85 15.19
N ASN A 371 -18.59 20.39 16.19
CA ASN A 371 -17.14 20.61 16.31
C ASN A 371 -16.31 19.51 15.64
N TYR A 372 -16.94 18.55 14.96
CA TYR A 372 -16.26 17.41 14.37
C TYR A 372 -16.31 17.45 12.85
N THR A 373 -15.19 17.09 12.22
CA THR A 373 -15.14 16.83 10.79
C THR A 373 -15.33 15.35 10.56
N VAL A 374 -16.24 14.98 9.66
CA VAL A 374 -16.49 13.60 9.24
C VAL A 374 -16.38 13.49 7.73
N TYR A 375 -16.05 12.31 7.23
CA TYR A 375 -16.29 12.02 5.82
C TYR A 375 -17.75 11.64 5.63
N VAL A 376 -18.34 12.09 4.52
CA VAL A 376 -19.66 11.65 4.04
C VAL A 376 -19.56 11.24 2.58
N GLY A 377 -20.40 10.31 2.14
CA GLY A 377 -20.43 9.88 0.75
C GLY A 377 -21.62 9.00 0.43
N GLU A 378 -21.71 8.60 -0.83
CA GLU A 378 -22.74 7.73 -1.37
C GLU A 378 -22.12 6.35 -1.68
N LEU A 379 -22.82 5.29 -1.27
CA LEU A 379 -22.49 3.90 -1.56
C LEU A 379 -23.47 3.40 -2.60
N GLN A 380 -22.99 3.15 -3.82
CA GLN A 380 -23.82 2.70 -4.93
C GLN A 380 -23.58 1.22 -5.25
N LYS A 381 -24.66 0.44 -5.35
CA LYS A 381 -24.63 -0.96 -5.82
C LYS A 381 -25.83 -1.23 -6.71
N GLY A 382 -25.60 -1.28 -8.02
CA GLY A 382 -26.69 -1.34 -9.00
C GLY A 382 -27.54 -0.07 -8.92
N ASN A 383 -28.85 -0.24 -8.68
CA ASN A 383 -29.79 0.87 -8.52
C ASN A 383 -29.92 1.34 -7.06
N ASP A 384 -29.31 0.63 -6.12
CA ASP A 384 -29.36 0.99 -4.71
C ASP A 384 -28.30 2.03 -4.39
N THR A 385 -28.72 3.11 -3.73
CA THR A 385 -27.85 4.15 -3.20
C THR A 385 -28.09 4.29 -1.71
N LEU A 386 -27.04 4.09 -0.93
CA LEU A 386 -27.02 4.37 0.51
C LEU A 386 -26.14 5.58 0.77
N TYR A 387 -26.39 6.26 1.89
CA TYR A 387 -25.65 7.44 2.30
C TYR A 387 -24.89 7.10 3.57
N THR A 388 -23.59 7.37 3.58
CA THR A 388 -22.71 6.93 4.67
C THR A 388 -21.83 8.07 5.17
N ALA A 389 -21.46 7.99 6.44
CA ALA A 389 -20.49 8.85 7.07
C ALA A 389 -19.50 8.02 7.89
N TRP A 390 -18.25 8.49 8.02
CA TRP A 390 -17.27 7.81 8.84
C TRP A 390 -16.19 8.73 9.43
N TRP A 391 -15.69 8.31 10.58
CA TRP A 391 -14.59 8.95 11.31
C TRP A 391 -13.91 7.95 12.25
N MET A 392 -12.77 8.35 12.80
CA MET A 392 -12.05 7.60 13.84
C MET A 392 -12.40 8.19 15.20
N ASP A 393 -12.63 7.33 16.19
CA ASP A 393 -13.00 7.72 17.55
C ASP A 393 -12.23 6.86 18.56
N ASN A 394 -11.71 7.41 19.65
CA ASN A 394 -11.21 6.65 20.80
C ASN A 394 -11.97 6.95 22.10
N GLY A 395 -13.15 7.59 22.00
CA GLY A 395 -13.94 8.10 23.12
C GLY A 395 -13.58 9.54 23.48
N GLN A 396 -12.29 9.87 23.53
CA GLN A 396 -11.83 11.22 23.92
C GLN A 396 -11.58 12.13 22.72
N HIS A 397 -11.12 11.56 21.60
CA HIS A 397 -10.73 12.28 20.40
C HIS A 397 -11.40 11.68 19.17
N LYS A 398 -11.87 12.55 18.28
CA LYS A 398 -12.51 12.18 17.01
C LYS A 398 -11.77 12.86 15.87
N THR A 399 -11.40 12.11 14.84
CA THR A 399 -10.62 12.63 13.73
C THR A 399 -10.87 11.84 12.44
N ILE A 400 -10.67 12.51 11.31
CA ILE A 400 -10.61 11.87 9.98
C ILE A 400 -9.17 11.74 9.48
N ASP A 401 -8.22 12.34 10.18
CA ASP A 401 -6.81 12.37 9.80
C ASP A 401 -6.13 11.05 10.18
N GLN A 402 -5.59 10.37 9.16
CA GLN A 402 -4.95 9.07 9.26
C GLN A 402 -3.62 9.09 10.05
N TRP A 403 -2.91 10.22 10.07
CA TRP A 403 -1.68 10.39 10.83
C TRP A 403 -1.95 10.77 12.28
N ASP A 404 -2.99 11.56 12.53
CA ASP A 404 -3.39 12.00 13.86
C ASP A 404 -3.71 10.80 14.77
N TRP A 405 -4.71 9.98 14.42
CA TRP A 405 -5.09 8.84 15.26
C TRP A 405 -3.96 7.81 15.43
N ARG A 406 -3.15 7.58 14.39
CA ARG A 406 -2.01 6.66 14.46
C ARG A 406 -0.95 7.17 15.41
N THR A 407 -0.61 8.45 15.32
CA THR A 407 0.39 9.08 16.18
C THR A 407 -0.07 9.07 17.63
N ARG A 408 -1.36 9.31 17.88
CA ARG A 408 -1.96 9.24 19.22
C ARG A 408 -1.89 7.84 19.81
N MET A 409 -2.29 6.82 19.06
CA MET A 409 -2.15 5.42 19.49
C MET A 409 -0.68 5.04 19.73
N LEU A 410 0.24 5.49 18.88
CA LEU A 410 1.68 5.26 19.05
C LEU A 410 2.21 5.90 20.34
N LYS A 411 1.66 7.05 20.74
CA LYS A 411 1.97 7.74 22.01
C LYS A 411 1.31 7.09 23.24
N GLY A 412 0.51 6.04 23.05
CA GLY A 412 -0.14 5.31 24.13
C GLY A 412 -1.56 5.77 24.47
N GLU A 413 -2.19 6.61 23.65
CA GLU A 413 -3.63 6.91 23.81
C GLU A 413 -4.49 5.65 23.57
N ALA A 414 -5.74 5.70 24.05
CA ALA A 414 -6.72 4.63 23.86
C ALA A 414 -6.86 4.24 22.38
N LYS A 415 -7.09 2.94 22.15
CA LYS A 415 -7.27 2.40 20.79
C LYS A 415 -8.44 3.08 20.10
N PHE A 416 -8.21 3.53 18.87
CA PHE A 416 -9.28 4.08 18.05
C PHE A 416 -10.18 2.96 17.49
N ARG A 417 -11.39 3.33 17.10
CA ARG A 417 -12.33 2.53 16.30
C ARG A 417 -12.76 3.37 15.11
N LEU A 418 -12.98 2.72 13.98
CA LEU A 418 -13.72 3.35 12.89
C LEU A 418 -15.21 3.31 13.24
N VAL A 419 -15.83 4.48 13.25
CA VAL A 419 -17.29 4.62 13.28
C VAL A 419 -17.76 4.80 11.85
N ASN A 420 -18.71 3.97 11.41
CA ASN A 420 -19.40 4.13 10.14
C ASN A 420 -20.90 4.19 10.38
N VAL A 421 -21.56 5.23 9.88
CA VAL A 421 -23.01 5.43 9.98
C VAL A 421 -23.57 5.41 8.58
N THR A 422 -24.60 4.61 8.33
CA THR A 422 -25.20 4.46 7.00
C THR A 422 -26.72 4.52 7.10
N VAL A 423 -27.36 5.23 6.18
CA VAL A 423 -28.81 5.41 6.08
C VAL A 423 -29.28 5.19 4.65
N ALA A 424 -30.58 4.91 4.50
CA ALA A 424 -31.20 4.75 3.18
C ALA A 424 -31.51 6.09 2.50
N GLN A 425 -31.88 7.13 3.26
CA GLN A 425 -32.27 8.42 2.68
C GLN A 425 -31.26 9.53 3.02
N LYS A 426 -30.84 10.31 2.02
CA LYS A 426 -29.82 11.38 2.17
C LYS A 426 -30.13 12.36 3.29
N LYS A 427 -31.41 12.69 3.46
CA LYS A 427 -31.90 13.66 4.45
C LYS A 427 -31.74 13.18 5.90
N GLU A 428 -31.64 11.88 6.14
CA GLU A 428 -31.54 11.27 7.47
C GLU A 428 -30.09 11.23 7.98
N LEU A 429 -29.11 11.32 7.07
CA LEU A 429 -27.70 11.17 7.42
C LEU A 429 -27.20 12.21 8.44
N PRO A 430 -27.52 13.52 8.32
CA PRO A 430 -27.06 14.52 9.29
C PRO A 430 -27.53 14.23 10.72
N GLU A 431 -28.80 13.88 10.88
CA GLU A 431 -29.39 13.55 12.18
C GLU A 431 -28.75 12.28 12.77
N ALA A 432 -28.61 11.22 11.95
CA ALA A 432 -27.97 9.99 12.36
C ALA A 432 -26.52 10.18 12.86
N ILE A 433 -25.75 11.07 12.20
CA ILE A 433 -24.38 11.40 12.65
C ILE A 433 -24.42 12.05 14.04
N VAL A 434 -25.29 13.05 14.24
CA VAL A 434 -25.39 13.77 15.51
C VAL A 434 -25.78 12.82 16.64
N THR A 435 -26.80 11.99 16.44
CA THR A 435 -27.24 11.00 17.44
C THR A 435 -26.10 10.06 17.87
N VAL A 436 -25.30 9.59 16.91
CA VAL A 436 -24.16 8.69 17.21
C VAL A 436 -23.03 9.44 17.93
N ILE A 437 -22.74 10.68 17.56
CA ILE A 437 -21.70 11.48 18.21
C ILE A 437 -22.10 11.83 19.66
N GLU A 438 -23.33 12.28 19.88
CA GLU A 438 -23.81 12.68 21.22
C GLU A 438 -23.87 11.51 22.19
N SER A 439 -24.40 10.36 21.73
CA SER A 439 -24.42 9.13 22.52
C SER A 439 -23.03 8.64 22.90
N GLN A 440 -22.03 8.80 22.02
CA GLN A 440 -20.63 8.49 22.33
C GLN A 440 -20.03 9.45 23.36
N ASN A 441 -20.31 10.76 23.26
CA ASN A 441 -19.77 11.75 24.17
C ASN A 441 -20.35 11.61 25.60
N ASN A 442 -21.65 11.33 25.70
CA ASN A 442 -22.30 11.07 26.99
C ASN A 442 -21.71 9.84 27.70
N TYR A 443 -21.27 8.86 26.91
CA TYR A 443 -20.60 7.67 27.44
C TYR A 443 -19.21 7.97 28.01
N SER A 444 -18.40 8.75 27.29
CA SER A 444 -17.03 9.07 27.70
C SER A 444 -16.95 9.87 29.00
N HIS A 445 -17.93 10.75 29.24
CA HIS A 445 -18.02 11.47 30.52
C HIS A 445 -18.35 10.55 31.69
N ALA A 446 -19.22 9.56 31.51
CA ALA A 446 -19.58 8.60 32.56
C ALA A 446 -18.40 7.69 32.96
N SER A 447 -17.58 7.27 31.99
CA SER A 447 -16.41 6.40 32.24
C SER A 447 -15.23 7.11 32.90
N THR A 448 -15.18 8.44 32.90
CA THR A 448 -14.08 9.21 33.53
C THR A 448 -14.36 9.55 35.00
N MET A 449 -15.60 9.31 35.47
CA MET A 449 -16.00 9.51 36.87
C MET A 449 -15.92 8.23 37.72
N GLN A 450 -15.53 7.11 37.12
CA GLN A 450 -15.19 5.85 37.79
C GLN A 450 -13.68 5.68 37.80
#